data_AF-A0A6F8ZHW1-F1
#
_entry.id   AF-A0A6F8ZHW1-F1
#
_cell.length_a   1.000
_cell.length_b   1.000
_cell.length_c   1.000
_cell.angle_alpha   90.00
_cell.angle_beta   90.00
_cell.angle_gamma   90.00
#
_symmetry.space_group_name_H-M   'P 1'
#
loop_
_entity.id
_entity.type
_entity.pdbx_description
1 polymer ?
#
loop_
_entity_poly.entity_id
_entity_poly.type
_entity_poly.pdbx_seq_one_letter_code
_entity_poly.pdbx_strand_id
1 'polypeptide(L)'
;MAVIADLVVVAALAMYVTGAEWAGGAPVCPSSGVVDCAAVLSGSGSHPLGVPLALWGAAWALAGLAMIGAGRRWRLAWIAAGGMGILWAWTHEWADLRICLWCSAIQIGAIVAMAILPEWAGLRIGLRRMAAAWRSGPAIRWQVLGSAALAMGGFWAWRLILDLRYPMAVAWSLIWAMVAAAATLLWLARRRAPRPAATAWVLPGSFGTAMATGAAACAGVCAPGGAWLLGWLLGPLGLGVGLVAQTLLILATAWLLVVGILAISG
;
A
#
# COMPACT_ATOMS: atom_id res chain seq x y z
N MET A 1 -26.03 12.33 4.42
CA MET A 1 -26.46 12.62 3.04
C MET A 1 -25.31 13.05 2.14
N ALA A 2 -24.42 13.97 2.57
CA ALA A 2 -23.27 14.39 1.76
C ALA A 2 -22.39 13.23 1.23
N VAL A 3 -22.01 12.27 2.08
CA VAL A 3 -21.19 11.11 1.65
C VAL A 3 -21.89 10.21 0.64
N ILE A 4 -23.23 10.09 0.71
CA ILE A 4 -23.99 9.27 -0.25
C ILE A 4 -23.94 9.92 -1.63
N ALA A 5 -24.20 11.22 -1.69
CA ALA A 5 -24.16 11.97 -2.94
C ALA A 5 -22.77 11.89 -3.58
N ASP A 6 -21.73 12.05 -2.78
CA ASP A 6 -20.33 11.97 -3.23
C ASP A 6 -19.98 10.57 -3.76
N LEU A 7 -20.34 9.50 -3.05
CA LEU A 7 -20.12 8.12 -3.52
C LEU A 7 -20.86 7.82 -4.82
N VAL A 8 -22.09 8.33 -4.98
CA VAL A 8 -22.85 8.19 -6.24
C VAL A 8 -22.15 8.92 -7.39
N VAL A 9 -21.63 10.12 -7.16
CA VAL A 9 -20.86 10.88 -8.16
C VAL A 9 -19.59 10.12 -8.53
N VAL A 10 -18.82 9.63 -7.55
CA VAL A 10 -17.61 8.84 -7.80
C VAL A 10 -17.92 7.59 -8.62
N ALA A 11 -18.98 6.85 -8.26
CA ALA A 11 -19.41 5.67 -9.01
C ALA A 11 -19.81 6.01 -10.46
N ALA A 12 -20.56 7.08 -10.67
CA ALA A 12 -20.99 7.50 -12.00
C ALA A 12 -19.81 7.92 -12.89
N LEU A 13 -18.88 8.71 -12.36
CA LEU A 13 -17.65 9.10 -13.07
C LEU A 13 -16.80 7.89 -13.43
N ALA A 14 -16.63 6.96 -12.48
CA ALA A 14 -15.89 5.73 -12.69
C ALA A 14 -16.51 4.85 -13.78
N MET A 15 -17.84 4.66 -13.75
CA MET A 15 -18.56 3.93 -14.80
C MET A 15 -18.45 4.61 -16.16
N TYR A 16 -18.51 5.93 -16.22
CA TYR A 16 -18.31 6.70 -17.46
C TYR A 16 -16.92 6.45 -18.05
N VAL A 17 -15.86 6.53 -17.24
CA VAL A 17 -14.48 6.29 -17.68
C VAL A 17 -14.32 4.84 -18.16
N THR A 18 -14.84 3.86 -17.41
CA THR A 18 -14.82 2.45 -17.82
C THR A 18 -15.55 2.24 -19.14
N GLY A 19 -16.71 2.87 -19.33
CA GLY A 19 -17.47 2.78 -20.57
C GLY A 19 -16.73 3.38 -21.77
N ALA A 20 -16.07 4.53 -21.60
CA ALA A 20 -15.25 5.14 -22.63
C ALA A 20 -14.09 4.24 -23.05
N GLU A 21 -13.39 3.65 -22.06
CA GLU A 21 -12.27 2.73 -22.26
C GLU A 21 -12.68 1.48 -23.04
N TRP A 22 -13.80 0.84 -22.67
CA TRP A 22 -14.32 -0.33 -23.39
C TRP A 22 -14.83 -0.02 -24.79
N ALA A 23 -15.31 1.20 -25.03
CA ALA A 23 -15.66 1.64 -26.38
C ALA A 23 -14.42 1.89 -27.27
N GLY A 24 -13.20 1.72 -26.74
CA GLY A 24 -11.95 2.03 -27.45
C GLY A 24 -11.74 3.53 -27.64
N GLY A 25 -12.52 4.37 -26.95
CA GLY A 25 -12.46 5.82 -27.04
C GLY A 25 -11.67 6.44 -25.89
N ALA A 26 -11.12 7.62 -26.13
CA ALA A 26 -10.70 8.47 -25.02
C ALA A 26 -11.96 9.12 -24.39
N PRO A 27 -12.06 9.22 -23.05
CA PRO A 27 -13.08 10.05 -22.44
C PRO A 27 -12.92 11.49 -22.93
N VAL A 28 -14.00 12.28 -22.88
CA VAL A 28 -13.99 13.70 -23.28
C VAL A 28 -12.97 14.48 -22.44
N CYS A 29 -11.73 14.53 -22.90
CA CYS A 29 -10.60 15.22 -22.28
C CYS A 29 -9.48 15.43 -23.31
N PRO A 30 -8.51 16.32 -23.04
CA PRO A 30 -7.33 16.46 -23.87
C PRO A 30 -6.53 15.15 -23.95
N SER A 31 -6.08 14.80 -25.15
CA SER A 31 -5.26 13.62 -25.45
C SER A 31 -3.81 14.00 -25.79
N SER A 32 -3.32 15.10 -25.25
CA SER A 32 -1.99 15.63 -25.58
C SER A 32 -1.40 16.48 -24.45
N GLY A 33 -0.09 16.41 -24.27
CA GLY A 33 0.62 17.19 -23.25
C GLY A 33 0.56 16.54 -21.86
N VAL A 34 0.66 17.33 -20.80
CA VAL A 34 0.66 16.80 -19.42
C VAL A 34 -0.69 16.16 -19.06
N VAL A 35 -1.79 16.69 -19.60
CA VAL A 35 -3.14 16.12 -19.42
C VAL A 35 -3.45 15.22 -20.62
N ASP A 36 -3.38 13.90 -20.42
CA ASP A 36 -3.55 12.90 -21.47
C ASP A 36 -4.22 11.65 -20.89
N CYS A 37 -5.56 11.64 -20.87
CA CYS A 37 -6.30 10.51 -20.29
C CYS A 37 -6.14 9.25 -21.13
N ALA A 38 -5.95 9.38 -22.44
CA ALA A 38 -5.79 8.24 -23.33
C ALA A 38 -4.52 7.46 -22.99
N ALA A 39 -3.40 8.17 -22.79
CA ALA A 39 -2.16 7.56 -22.33
C ALA A 39 -2.34 6.86 -20.97
N VAL A 40 -2.94 7.54 -19.98
CA VAL A 40 -3.14 6.99 -18.63
C VAL A 40 -4.04 5.75 -18.63
N LEU A 41 -5.12 5.74 -19.42
CA LEU A 41 -6.05 4.60 -19.50
C LEU A 41 -5.50 3.42 -20.32
N SER A 42 -4.57 3.67 -21.25
CA SER A 42 -3.91 2.60 -22.01
C SER A 42 -2.64 2.04 -21.33
N GLY A 43 -2.20 2.65 -20.23
CA GLY A 43 -1.00 2.27 -19.51
C GLY A 43 -1.09 0.89 -18.84
N SER A 44 0.05 0.27 -18.56
CA SER A 44 0.09 -1.06 -17.91
C SER A 44 -0.56 -1.08 -16.51
N GLY A 45 -0.61 0.07 -15.84
CA GLY A 45 -1.23 0.22 -14.53
C GLY A 45 -2.74 0.38 -14.51
N SER A 46 -3.36 0.63 -15.67
CA SER A 46 -4.81 0.87 -15.76
C SER A 46 -5.63 -0.42 -15.76
N HIS A 47 -5.00 -1.59 -15.94
CA HIS A 47 -5.68 -2.89 -16.00
C HIS A 47 -5.20 -3.88 -14.93
N PRO A 48 -5.33 -3.56 -13.62
CA PRO A 48 -5.02 -4.54 -12.59
C PRO A 48 -5.93 -5.77 -12.75
N LEU A 49 -5.30 -6.94 -12.89
CA LEU A 49 -5.97 -8.23 -13.14
C LEU A 49 -6.79 -8.26 -14.44
N GLY A 50 -6.41 -7.45 -15.44
CA GLY A 50 -7.10 -7.39 -16.73
C GLY A 50 -8.42 -6.61 -16.71
N VAL A 51 -8.72 -5.91 -15.61
CA VAL A 51 -9.95 -5.13 -15.44
C VAL A 51 -9.60 -3.65 -15.31
N PRO A 52 -10.32 -2.73 -15.98
CA PRO A 52 -10.11 -1.29 -15.85
C PRO A 52 -10.08 -0.83 -14.39
N LEU A 53 -9.08 -0.04 -14.03
CA LEU A 53 -8.88 0.53 -12.69
C LEU A 53 -10.06 1.43 -12.30
N ALA A 54 -10.66 2.12 -13.28
CA ALA A 54 -11.88 2.88 -13.06
C ALA A 54 -13.03 2.00 -12.56
N LEU A 55 -13.16 0.76 -13.04
CA LEU A 55 -14.20 -0.16 -12.57
C LEU A 55 -13.99 -0.56 -11.11
N TRP A 56 -12.74 -0.72 -10.67
CA TRP A 56 -12.41 -0.91 -9.26
C TRP A 56 -12.82 0.30 -8.41
N GLY A 57 -12.66 1.51 -8.93
CA GLY A 57 -13.16 2.74 -8.30
C GLY A 57 -14.69 2.75 -8.16
N ALA A 58 -15.41 2.33 -9.20
CA ALA A 58 -16.87 2.18 -9.16
C ALA A 58 -17.30 1.14 -8.11
N ALA A 59 -16.65 -0.04 -8.12
CA ALA A 59 -16.93 -1.10 -7.15
C ALA A 59 -16.66 -0.63 -5.71
N TRP A 60 -15.58 0.11 -5.49
CA TRP A 60 -15.27 0.70 -4.19
C TRP A 60 -16.34 1.70 -3.74
N ALA A 61 -16.79 2.59 -4.63
CA ALA A 61 -17.80 3.59 -4.31
C ALA A 61 -19.17 2.94 -3.99
N LEU A 62 -19.58 1.95 -4.78
CA LEU A 62 -20.80 1.16 -4.53
C LEU A 62 -20.72 0.37 -3.23
N ALA A 63 -19.58 -0.26 -2.94
CA ALA A 63 -19.35 -0.90 -1.65
C ALA A 63 -19.46 0.11 -0.49
N GLY A 64 -19.02 1.35 -0.70
CA GLY A 64 -19.13 2.45 0.25
C GLY A 64 -20.57 2.73 0.69
N LEU A 65 -21.54 2.61 -0.22
CA LEU A 65 -22.97 2.78 0.10
C LEU A 65 -23.44 1.72 1.11
N ALA A 66 -23.01 0.47 0.94
CA ALA A 66 -23.30 -0.60 1.90
C ALA A 66 -22.54 -0.42 3.23
N MET A 67 -21.38 0.26 3.22
CA MET A 67 -20.57 0.47 4.41
C MET A 67 -21.10 1.56 5.35
N ILE A 68 -22.08 2.37 4.95
CA ILE A 68 -22.64 3.45 5.79
C ILE A 68 -23.24 2.91 7.08
N GLY A 69 -23.96 1.78 6.99
CA GLY A 69 -24.54 1.09 8.16
C GLY A 69 -23.58 0.09 8.81
N ALA A 70 -22.39 -0.11 8.26
CA ALA A 70 -21.49 -1.16 8.71
C ALA A 70 -20.76 -0.79 10.02
N GLY A 71 -20.35 -1.81 10.75
CA GLY A 71 -19.49 -1.64 11.92
C GLY A 71 -18.18 -0.92 11.55
N ARG A 72 -17.61 -0.20 12.53
CA ARG A 72 -16.37 0.58 12.37
C ARG A 72 -15.24 -0.21 11.70
N ARG A 73 -15.11 -1.49 12.04
CA ARG A 73 -14.08 -2.40 11.51
C ARG A 73 -14.12 -2.51 9.97
N TRP A 74 -15.32 -2.63 9.41
CA TRP A 74 -15.54 -2.79 7.97
C TRP A 74 -15.36 -1.46 7.25
N ARG A 75 -15.83 -0.36 7.84
CA ARG A 75 -15.60 0.99 7.33
C ARG A 75 -14.11 1.32 7.22
N LEU A 76 -13.31 0.98 8.25
CA LEU A 76 -11.88 1.22 8.20
C LEU A 76 -11.17 0.35 7.15
N ALA A 77 -11.58 -0.91 6.98
CA ALA A 77 -11.06 -1.77 5.91
C ALA A 77 -11.41 -1.21 4.52
N TRP A 78 -12.63 -0.70 4.34
CA TRP A 78 -13.06 -0.04 3.11
C TRP A 78 -12.30 1.26 2.83
N ILE A 79 -12.07 2.11 3.85
CA ILE A 79 -11.20 3.31 3.74
C ILE A 79 -9.79 2.90 3.33
N ALA A 80 -9.22 1.87 3.97
CA ALA A 80 -7.87 1.40 3.65
C ALA A 80 -7.77 0.87 2.21
N ALA A 81 -8.76 0.13 1.74
CA ALA A 81 -8.82 -0.35 0.36
C ALA A 81 -8.88 0.82 -0.64
N GLY A 82 -9.72 1.84 -0.37
CA GLY A 82 -9.81 3.05 -1.19
C GLY A 82 -8.51 3.83 -1.23
N GLY A 83 -7.91 4.06 -0.06
CA GLY A 83 -6.60 4.72 0.05
C GLY A 83 -5.50 3.98 -0.73
N MET A 84 -5.47 2.65 -0.67
CA MET A 84 -4.50 1.87 -1.45
C MET A 84 -4.75 1.98 -2.96
N GLY A 85 -6.01 1.97 -3.40
CA GLY A 85 -6.39 2.19 -4.80
C GLY A 85 -5.95 3.56 -5.32
N ILE A 86 -6.08 4.61 -4.51
CA ILE A 86 -5.62 5.97 -4.87
C ILE A 86 -4.10 6.03 -4.98
N LEU A 87 -3.38 5.43 -4.02
CA LEU A 87 -1.92 5.36 -4.07
C LEU A 87 -1.44 4.61 -5.32
N TRP A 88 -2.11 3.51 -5.67
CA TRP A 88 -1.84 2.78 -6.91
C TRP A 88 -2.04 3.67 -8.15
N ALA A 89 -3.19 4.37 -8.24
CA ALA A 89 -3.48 5.26 -9.34
C ALA A 89 -2.44 6.39 -9.50
N TRP A 90 -2.11 7.09 -8.41
CA TRP A 90 -1.09 8.15 -8.42
C TRP A 90 0.29 7.65 -8.84
N THR A 91 0.63 6.43 -8.46
CA THR A 91 1.91 5.83 -8.84
C THR A 91 2.00 5.68 -10.34
N HIS A 92 0.95 5.21 -10.99
CA HIS A 92 0.97 5.07 -12.43
C HIS A 92 0.91 6.42 -13.16
N GLU A 93 0.09 7.37 -12.68
CA GLU A 93 0.08 8.74 -13.24
C GLU A 93 1.47 9.41 -13.17
N TRP A 94 2.18 9.24 -12.05
CA TRP A 94 3.56 9.73 -11.92
C TRP A 94 4.56 8.94 -12.77
N ALA A 95 4.35 7.65 -12.99
CA ALA A 95 5.26 6.82 -13.77
C ALA A 95 5.22 7.24 -15.24
N ASP A 96 4.01 7.53 -15.71
CA ASP A 96 3.72 7.92 -17.08
C ASP A 96 4.00 9.41 -17.34
N LEU A 97 4.18 10.21 -16.27
CA LEU A 97 4.30 11.68 -16.31
C LEU A 97 3.10 12.35 -17.01
N ARG A 98 1.93 11.71 -16.91
CA ARG A 98 0.67 12.16 -17.49
C ARG A 98 -0.41 12.13 -16.42
N ILE A 99 -1.33 13.08 -16.49
CA ILE A 99 -2.44 13.21 -15.56
C ILE A 99 -3.75 13.04 -16.33
N CYS A 100 -4.68 12.26 -15.76
CA CYS A 100 -6.03 12.14 -16.28
C CYS A 100 -6.98 12.96 -15.41
N LEU A 101 -7.63 13.98 -16.00
CA LEU A 101 -8.53 14.87 -15.27
C LEU A 101 -9.70 14.11 -14.61
N TRP A 102 -10.24 13.12 -15.32
CA TRP A 102 -11.32 12.26 -14.81
C TRP A 102 -10.86 11.37 -13.65
N CYS A 103 -9.67 10.77 -13.75
CA CYS A 103 -9.09 9.99 -12.66
C CYS A 103 -8.83 10.86 -11.42
N SER A 104 -8.27 12.06 -11.60
CA SER A 104 -8.07 13.01 -10.51
C SER A 104 -9.40 13.41 -9.85
N ALA A 105 -10.47 13.62 -10.62
CA ALA A 105 -11.80 13.89 -10.07
C ALA A 105 -12.33 12.72 -9.22
N ILE A 106 -12.20 11.48 -9.71
CA ILE A 106 -12.56 10.26 -8.97
C ILE A 106 -11.75 10.14 -7.67
N GLN A 107 -10.44 10.36 -7.73
CA GLN A 107 -9.54 10.30 -6.57
C GLN A 107 -9.89 11.38 -5.53
N ILE A 108 -10.14 12.61 -5.96
CA ILE A 108 -10.56 13.71 -5.07
C ILE A 108 -11.89 13.37 -4.41
N GLY A 109 -12.88 12.90 -5.18
CA GLY A 109 -14.16 12.44 -4.63
C GLY A 109 -13.98 11.32 -3.62
N ALA A 110 -13.18 10.30 -3.93
CA ALA A 110 -12.88 9.22 -2.98
C ALA A 110 -12.21 9.75 -1.68
N ILE A 111 -11.29 10.71 -1.78
CA ILE A 111 -10.68 11.37 -0.62
C ILE A 111 -11.72 12.11 0.21
N VAL A 112 -12.61 12.87 -0.44
CA VAL A 112 -13.70 13.59 0.22
C VAL A 112 -14.66 12.63 0.92
N ALA A 113 -15.09 11.55 0.24
CA ALA A 113 -15.96 10.52 0.80
C ALA A 113 -15.34 9.92 2.07
N MET A 114 -14.06 9.55 2.01
CA MET A 114 -13.34 9.04 3.16
C MET A 114 -13.24 10.09 4.27
N ALA A 115 -12.91 11.35 3.94
CA ALA A 115 -12.72 12.45 4.89
C ALA A 115 -13.99 12.84 5.67
N ILE A 116 -15.17 12.72 5.05
CA ILE A 116 -16.46 13.06 5.66
C ILE A 116 -16.83 12.09 6.79
N LEU A 117 -16.33 10.85 6.76
CA LEU A 117 -16.75 9.85 7.73
C LEU A 117 -16.17 10.12 9.15
N PRO A 118 -16.92 9.83 10.23
CA PRO A 118 -16.54 10.24 11.59
C PRO A 118 -15.35 9.48 12.19
N GLU A 119 -14.82 8.43 11.55
CA GLU A 119 -13.77 7.58 12.12
C GLU A 119 -12.43 8.31 12.27
N TRP A 120 -12.24 9.45 11.60
CA TRP A 120 -11.05 10.29 11.75
C TRP A 120 -10.84 10.82 13.16
N ALA A 121 -11.92 10.99 13.95
CA ALA A 121 -11.77 11.45 15.34
C ALA A 121 -10.96 10.45 16.18
N GLY A 122 -11.24 9.15 16.02
CA GLY A 122 -10.48 8.09 16.67
C GLY A 122 -9.06 7.97 16.15
N LEU A 123 -8.86 8.18 14.84
CA LEU A 123 -7.52 8.18 14.24
C LEU A 123 -6.66 9.31 14.78
N ARG A 124 -7.21 10.53 14.95
CA ARG A 124 -6.48 11.67 15.53
C ARG A 124 -6.02 11.38 16.96
N ILE A 125 -6.87 10.76 17.79
CA ILE A 125 -6.49 10.37 19.15
C ILE A 125 -5.38 9.31 19.11
N GLY A 126 -5.50 8.32 18.23
CA GLY A 126 -4.47 7.32 17.99
C GLY A 126 -3.13 7.93 17.59
N LEU A 127 -3.14 8.87 16.63
CA LEU A 127 -1.96 9.60 16.17
C LEU A 127 -1.32 10.44 17.28
N ARG A 128 -2.12 11.09 18.13
CA ARG A 128 -1.58 11.82 19.29
C ARG A 128 -0.90 10.87 20.30
N ARG A 129 -1.49 9.71 20.56
CA ARG A 129 -0.89 8.68 21.42
C ARG A 129 0.40 8.12 20.81
N MET A 130 0.42 7.88 19.50
CA MET A 130 1.63 7.50 18.77
C MET A 130 2.71 8.57 18.87
N ALA A 131 2.36 9.84 18.63
CA ALA A 131 3.32 10.95 18.72
C ALA A 131 3.88 11.12 20.15
N ALA A 132 3.08 10.87 21.19
CA ALA A 132 3.54 10.88 22.58
C ALA A 132 4.45 9.69 22.91
N ALA A 133 4.08 8.49 22.44
CA ALA A 133 4.91 7.29 22.56
C ALA A 133 6.24 7.45 21.82
N TRP A 134 6.20 8.10 20.66
CA TRP A 134 7.39 8.36 19.84
C TRP A 134 8.37 9.29 20.56
N ARG A 135 7.91 10.29 21.33
CA ARG A 135 8.81 11.20 22.05
C ARG A 135 9.47 10.60 23.30
N SER A 136 8.98 9.49 23.84
CA SER A 136 9.29 9.07 25.22
C SER A 136 10.12 7.79 25.37
N GLY A 137 10.56 7.15 24.28
CA GLY A 137 11.17 5.81 24.36
C GLY A 137 12.53 5.61 23.68
N PRO A 138 13.46 4.83 24.27
CA PRO A 138 14.66 4.31 23.58
C PRO A 138 14.32 3.39 22.39
N ALA A 139 13.04 3.05 22.20
CA ALA A 139 12.48 2.35 21.05
C ALA A 139 12.63 3.10 19.71
N ILE A 140 12.90 4.41 19.72
CA ILE A 140 13.12 5.19 18.48
C ILE A 140 14.27 4.61 17.66
N ARG A 141 15.43 4.32 18.28
CA ARG A 141 16.62 3.88 17.53
C ARG A 141 16.37 2.56 16.79
N TRP A 142 15.71 1.62 17.46
CA TRP A 142 15.36 0.32 16.86
C TRP A 142 14.25 0.42 15.81
N GLN A 143 13.30 1.32 15.99
CA GLN A 143 12.27 1.57 14.97
C GLN A 143 12.84 2.24 13.73
N VAL A 144 13.77 3.18 13.87
CA VAL A 144 14.44 3.79 12.70
C VAL A 144 15.24 2.73 11.96
N LEU A 145 16.00 1.88 12.66
CA LEU A 145 16.73 0.77 12.04
C LEU A 145 15.80 -0.23 11.32
N GLY A 146 14.71 -0.64 11.97
CA GLY A 146 13.73 -1.54 11.36
C GLY A 146 13.04 -0.93 10.13
N SER A 147 12.69 0.36 10.19
CA SER A 147 12.09 1.10 9.09
C SER A 147 13.08 1.28 7.93
N ALA A 148 14.35 1.57 8.22
CA ALA A 148 15.39 1.68 7.21
C ALA A 148 15.63 0.34 6.50
N ALA A 149 15.67 -0.77 7.24
CA ALA A 149 15.79 -2.11 6.65
C ALA A 149 14.59 -2.46 5.76
N LEU A 150 13.37 -2.15 6.20
CA LEU A 150 12.15 -2.34 5.40
C LEU A 150 12.12 -1.46 4.16
N ALA A 151 12.55 -0.20 4.27
CA ALA A 151 12.67 0.69 3.11
C ALA A 151 13.69 0.13 2.11
N MET A 152 14.85 -0.33 2.57
CA MET A 152 15.89 -0.84 1.69
C MET A 152 15.45 -2.14 0.99
N GLY A 153 14.79 -3.05 1.71
CA GLY A 153 14.23 -4.28 1.13
C GLY A 153 13.07 -4.00 0.16
N GLY A 154 12.19 -3.07 0.52
CA GLY A 154 11.11 -2.59 -0.35
C GLY A 154 11.66 -2.01 -1.64
N PHE A 155 12.73 -1.21 -1.58
CA PHE A 155 13.31 -0.53 -2.73
C PHE A 155 13.77 -1.52 -3.80
N TRP A 156 14.53 -2.54 -3.39
CA TRP A 156 14.98 -3.57 -4.31
C TRP A 156 13.82 -4.39 -4.86
N ALA A 157 12.81 -4.70 -4.05
CA ALA A 157 11.62 -5.40 -4.51
C ALA A 157 10.86 -4.60 -5.59
N TRP A 158 10.58 -3.32 -5.32
CA TRP A 158 9.89 -2.44 -6.25
C TRP A 158 10.67 -2.26 -7.55
N ARG A 159 12.01 -2.15 -7.45
CA ARG A 159 12.89 -1.97 -8.62
C ARG A 159 12.99 -3.23 -9.47
N LEU A 160 13.13 -4.41 -8.86
CA LEU A 160 13.38 -5.66 -9.56
C LEU A 160 12.10 -6.32 -10.09
N ILE A 161 10.97 -6.15 -9.38
CA ILE A 161 9.71 -6.83 -9.72
C ILE A 161 8.86 -5.99 -10.66
N LEU A 162 8.75 -4.68 -10.40
CA LEU A 162 7.86 -3.80 -11.15
C LEU A 162 8.58 -2.89 -12.15
N ASP A 163 9.90 -3.06 -12.29
CA ASP A 163 10.77 -2.23 -13.14
C ASP A 163 10.54 -0.71 -12.93
N LEU A 164 10.17 -0.32 -11.69
CA LEU A 164 9.84 1.05 -11.37
C LEU A 164 11.06 1.96 -11.52
N ARG A 165 10.83 3.18 -12.01
CA ARG A 165 11.88 4.23 -12.05
C ARG A 165 12.41 4.48 -10.63
N TYR A 166 13.71 4.72 -10.51
CA TYR A 166 14.41 4.99 -9.24
C TYR A 166 13.66 5.91 -8.26
N PRO A 167 13.19 7.12 -8.65
CA PRO A 167 12.52 8.02 -7.70
C PRO A 167 11.23 7.41 -7.14
N MET A 168 10.54 6.62 -7.94
CA MET A 168 9.27 5.99 -7.58
C MET A 168 9.47 4.78 -6.66
N ALA A 169 10.48 3.96 -6.95
CA ALA A 169 10.87 2.87 -6.07
C ALA A 169 11.29 3.39 -4.69
N VAL A 170 12.05 4.50 -4.61
CA VAL A 170 12.41 5.14 -3.34
C VAL A 170 11.16 5.63 -2.61
N ALA A 171 10.28 6.37 -3.28
CA ALA A 171 9.07 6.91 -2.67
C ALA A 171 8.19 5.82 -2.05
N TRP A 172 7.93 4.74 -2.80
CA TRP A 172 7.14 3.61 -2.31
C TRP A 172 7.75 2.91 -1.12
N SER A 173 9.06 2.77 -1.12
CA SER A 173 9.81 2.13 -0.04
C SER A 173 9.73 2.91 1.26
N LEU A 174 9.85 4.24 1.16
CA LEU A 174 9.69 5.13 2.29
C LEU A 174 8.26 5.11 2.83
N ILE A 175 7.25 5.16 1.95
CA ILE A 175 5.84 5.05 2.34
C ILE A 175 5.59 3.73 3.08
N TRP A 176 6.06 2.61 2.52
CA TRP A 176 5.90 1.30 3.15
C TRP A 176 6.59 1.21 4.52
N ALA A 177 7.82 1.71 4.63
CA ALA A 177 8.53 1.76 5.89
C ALA A 177 7.78 2.61 6.94
N MET A 178 7.24 3.75 6.55
CA MET A 178 6.43 4.61 7.43
C MET A 178 5.15 3.92 7.90
N VAL A 179 4.44 3.24 7.00
CA VAL A 179 3.21 2.49 7.33
C VAL A 179 3.51 1.34 8.29
N ALA A 180 4.57 0.56 8.03
CA ALA A 180 4.97 -0.54 8.89
C ALA A 180 5.41 -0.06 10.28
N ALA A 181 6.14 1.06 10.35
CA ALA A 181 6.53 1.69 11.61
C ALA A 181 5.31 2.15 12.41
N ALA A 182 4.36 2.82 11.77
CA ALA A 182 3.12 3.27 12.39
C ALA A 182 2.28 2.10 12.90
N ALA A 183 2.15 1.02 12.12
CA ALA A 183 1.44 -0.20 12.52
C ALA A 183 2.09 -0.86 13.75
N THR A 184 3.42 -0.94 13.78
CA THR A 184 4.18 -1.48 14.91
C THR A 184 3.98 -0.65 16.18
N LEU A 185 4.04 0.68 16.07
CA LEU A 185 3.78 1.61 17.17
C LEU A 185 2.36 1.48 17.72
N LEU A 186 1.36 1.38 16.84
CA LEU A 186 -0.03 1.15 17.21
C LEU A 186 -0.19 -0.16 17.99
N TRP A 187 0.42 -1.24 17.50
CA TRP A 187 0.37 -2.55 18.14
C TRP A 187 1.01 -2.54 19.53
N LEU A 188 2.18 -1.90 19.67
CA LEU A 188 2.86 -1.74 20.95
C LEU A 188 2.05 -0.88 21.94
N ALA A 189 1.43 0.21 21.48
CA ALA A 189 0.61 1.08 22.32
C ALA A 189 -0.66 0.40 22.87
N ARG A 190 -1.11 -0.68 22.22
CA ARG A 190 -2.31 -1.44 22.61
C ARG A 190 -2.04 -2.51 23.63
N ARG A 191 -0.91 -3.19 23.48
CA ARG A 191 -0.44 -4.07 24.54
C ARG A 191 -0.11 -3.13 25.69
N ARG A 192 -0.95 -3.11 26.74
CA ARG A 192 -0.54 -2.72 28.10
C ARG A 192 0.53 -3.73 28.53
N ALA A 193 1.65 -3.75 27.83
CA ALA A 193 2.73 -4.65 28.13
C ALA A 193 3.23 -4.20 29.50
N PRO A 194 3.27 -5.08 30.51
CA PRO A 194 4.03 -4.79 31.72
C PRO A 194 5.41 -4.34 31.26
N ARG A 195 5.92 -3.24 31.85
CA ARG A 195 7.23 -2.68 31.53
C ARG A 195 8.19 -3.83 31.29
N PRO A 196 8.78 -3.97 30.08
CA PRO A 196 9.68 -5.08 29.85
C PRO A 196 10.77 -4.96 30.91
N ALA A 197 10.84 -5.96 31.80
CA ALA A 197 12.04 -6.18 32.58
C ALA A 197 13.18 -6.16 31.56
N ALA A 198 14.24 -5.40 31.85
CA ALA A 198 15.29 -4.98 30.91
C ALA A 198 16.06 -6.13 30.20
N THR A 199 15.62 -7.38 30.38
CA THR A 199 16.28 -8.62 29.98
C THR A 199 15.51 -9.47 28.95
N ALA A 200 14.26 -9.15 28.59
CA ALA A 200 13.52 -9.91 27.57
C ALA A 200 13.76 -9.36 26.14
N TRP A 201 15.01 -9.37 25.70
CA TRP A 201 15.41 -9.07 24.33
C TRP A 201 15.31 -10.34 23.47
N VAL A 202 14.10 -10.85 23.30
CA VAL A 202 13.82 -11.89 22.29
C VAL A 202 13.01 -11.23 21.19
N LEU A 203 13.70 -10.92 20.09
CA LEU A 203 13.10 -10.55 18.82
C LEU A 203 11.98 -11.55 18.48
N PRO A 204 10.77 -11.10 18.10
CA PRO A 204 9.80 -12.02 17.53
C PRO A 204 10.43 -12.62 16.26
N GLY A 205 10.53 -13.96 16.21
CA GLY A 205 11.29 -14.72 15.22
C GLY A 205 10.94 -14.48 13.75
N SER A 206 9.89 -13.72 13.46
CA SER A 206 9.52 -13.24 12.12
C SER A 206 10.49 -12.18 11.56
N PHE A 207 11.16 -11.39 12.41
CA PHE A 207 12.13 -10.39 11.93
C PHE A 207 13.51 -11.00 11.62
N GLY A 208 13.93 -11.98 12.45
CA GLY A 208 15.17 -12.73 12.23
C GLY A 208 15.11 -13.63 10.99
N THR A 209 13.96 -14.26 10.72
CA THR A 209 13.77 -15.08 9.52
C THR A 209 13.77 -14.25 8.25
N ALA A 210 13.13 -13.09 8.22
CA ALA A 210 13.14 -12.18 7.07
C ALA A 210 14.54 -11.65 6.74
N MET A 211 15.35 -11.32 7.76
CA MET A 211 16.76 -10.94 7.55
C MET A 211 17.65 -12.12 7.16
N ALA A 212 17.42 -13.31 7.72
CA ALA A 212 18.19 -14.51 7.36
C ALA A 212 17.94 -14.92 5.89
N THR A 213 16.71 -14.83 5.40
CA THR A 213 16.39 -15.11 3.99
C THR A 213 16.95 -14.03 3.05
N GLY A 214 16.95 -12.75 3.47
CA GLY A 214 17.57 -11.67 2.69
C GLY A 214 19.09 -11.75 2.63
N ALA A 215 19.75 -12.12 3.75
CA ALA A 215 21.20 -12.27 3.81
C ALA A 215 21.69 -13.51 3.02
N ALA A 216 20.92 -14.61 3.02
CA ALA A 216 21.23 -15.79 2.22
C ALA A 216 21.15 -15.52 0.70
N ALA A 217 20.21 -14.66 0.28
CA ALA A 217 20.12 -14.22 -1.12
C ALA A 217 21.32 -13.37 -1.56
N CYS A 218 21.83 -12.48 -0.69
CA CYS A 218 23.03 -11.70 -0.98
C CYS A 218 24.32 -12.54 -0.97
N ALA A 219 24.41 -13.58 -0.13
CA ALA A 219 25.58 -14.45 -0.07
C ALA A 219 25.80 -15.24 -1.37
N GLY A 220 24.73 -15.58 -2.10
CA GLY A 220 24.82 -16.24 -3.41
C GLY A 220 25.28 -15.33 -4.55
N VAL A 221 25.11 -14.01 -4.41
CA VAL A 221 25.43 -13.01 -5.45
C VAL A 221 26.83 -12.41 -5.25
N CYS A 222 27.33 -12.37 -4.01
CA CYS A 222 28.58 -11.68 -3.67
C CYS A 222 29.79 -12.59 -3.40
N ALA A 223 29.68 -13.91 -3.56
CA ALA A 223 30.81 -14.82 -3.37
C ALA A 223 31.74 -14.84 -4.59
N PRO A 224 33.02 -14.40 -4.48
CA PRO A 224 33.97 -14.50 -5.58
C PRO A 224 34.46 -15.95 -5.69
N GLY A 225 34.23 -16.56 -6.86
CA GLY A 225 34.77 -17.88 -7.21
C GLY A 225 33.69 -18.95 -7.41
N GLY A 226 33.39 -19.27 -8.67
CA GLY A 226 32.84 -20.56 -9.12
C GLY A 226 31.42 -20.99 -8.70
N ALA A 227 30.81 -20.38 -7.67
CA ALA A 227 29.51 -20.82 -7.15
C ALA A 227 28.28 -20.32 -7.93
N TRP A 228 28.46 -19.49 -8.96
CA TRP A 228 27.37 -18.89 -9.74
C TRP A 228 26.56 -19.91 -10.54
N LEU A 229 27.12 -21.07 -10.90
CA LEU A 229 26.40 -22.13 -11.61
C LEU A 229 25.35 -22.85 -10.75
N LEU A 230 25.61 -23.02 -9.45
CA LEU A 230 24.62 -23.59 -8.50
C LEU A 230 23.54 -22.56 -8.13
N GLY A 231 23.90 -21.27 -8.07
CA GLY A 231 22.93 -20.16 -7.90
C GLY A 231 21.99 -19.99 -9.09
N TRP A 232 22.46 -20.24 -10.33
CA TRP A 232 21.63 -20.21 -11.53
C TRP A 232 20.69 -21.42 -11.66
N LEU A 233 21.11 -22.61 -11.23
CA LEU A 233 20.29 -23.83 -11.29
C LEU A 233 19.22 -23.90 -10.18
N LEU A 234 19.44 -23.27 -9.02
CA LEU A 234 18.46 -23.17 -7.93
C LEU A 234 17.67 -21.83 -7.94
N GLY A 235 18.13 -20.85 -8.71
CA GLY A 235 17.57 -19.50 -8.85
C GLY A 235 16.09 -19.44 -9.27
N PRO A 236 15.59 -20.23 -10.24
CA PRO A 236 14.18 -20.14 -10.64
C PRO A 236 13.22 -20.72 -9.58
N LEU A 237 13.67 -21.70 -8.78
CA LEU A 237 12.87 -22.22 -7.65
C LEU A 237 12.93 -21.26 -6.44
N GLY A 238 14.07 -20.60 -6.20
CA GLY A 238 14.21 -19.58 -5.15
C GLY A 238 13.49 -18.27 -5.46
N LEU A 239 13.48 -17.83 -6.71
CA LEU A 239 12.71 -16.67 -7.17
C LEU A 239 11.21 -16.97 -7.17
N GLY A 240 10.78 -18.18 -7.55
CA GLY A 240 9.37 -18.59 -7.47
C GLY A 240 8.88 -18.67 -6.02
N VAL A 241 9.66 -19.29 -5.12
CA VAL A 241 9.33 -19.35 -3.69
C VAL A 241 9.44 -17.97 -3.03
N GLY A 242 10.39 -17.13 -3.45
CA GLY A 242 10.52 -15.74 -3.00
C GLY A 242 9.35 -14.86 -3.46
N LEU A 243 8.93 -14.97 -4.72
CA LEU A 243 7.76 -14.29 -5.28
C LEU A 243 6.48 -14.75 -4.60
N VAL A 244 6.26 -16.05 -4.45
CA VAL A 244 5.08 -16.57 -3.74
C VAL A 244 5.13 -16.17 -2.26
N ALA A 245 6.27 -16.29 -1.59
CA ALA A 245 6.42 -15.85 -0.20
C ALA A 245 6.23 -14.34 -0.05
N GLN A 246 6.61 -13.53 -1.04
CA GLN A 246 6.50 -12.08 -1.01
C GLN A 246 5.11 -11.59 -1.43
N THR A 247 4.44 -12.21 -2.39
CA THR A 247 3.01 -11.98 -2.66
C THR A 247 2.20 -12.42 -1.45
N LEU A 248 2.54 -13.55 -0.82
CA LEU A 248 1.95 -13.95 0.46
C LEU A 248 2.36 -12.99 1.58
N LEU A 249 3.53 -12.36 1.57
CA LEU A 249 3.94 -11.37 2.57
C LEU A 249 3.21 -10.04 2.37
N ILE A 250 2.99 -9.59 1.12
CA ILE A 250 2.21 -8.40 0.77
C ILE A 250 0.75 -8.65 1.08
N LEU A 251 0.21 -9.80 0.70
CA LEU A 251 -1.14 -10.21 1.06
C LEU A 251 -1.26 -10.37 2.57
N ALA A 252 -0.29 -10.99 3.26
CA ALA A 252 -0.30 -11.14 4.71
C ALA A 252 -0.09 -9.82 5.44
N THR A 253 0.70 -8.87 4.92
CA THR A 253 0.86 -7.55 5.53
C THR A 253 -0.31 -6.65 5.23
N ALA A 254 -0.92 -6.73 4.05
CA ALA A 254 -2.24 -6.16 3.79
C ALA A 254 -3.29 -6.78 4.70
N TRP A 255 -3.24 -8.10 4.92
CA TRP A 255 -4.10 -8.83 5.86
C TRP A 255 -3.80 -8.44 7.31
N LEU A 256 -2.55 -8.17 7.69
CA LEU A 256 -2.15 -7.71 9.02
C LEU A 256 -2.43 -6.22 9.23
N LEU A 257 -2.46 -5.41 8.17
CA LEU A 257 -2.96 -4.05 8.21
C LEU A 257 -4.47 -4.07 8.39
N VAL A 258 -5.18 -4.89 7.62
CA VAL A 258 -6.62 -5.13 7.78
C VAL A 258 -6.91 -5.69 9.17
N VAL A 259 -6.23 -6.74 9.63
CA VAL A 259 -6.38 -7.30 10.99
C VAL A 259 -5.93 -6.35 12.06
N GLY A 260 -4.88 -5.57 11.85
CA GLY A 260 -4.46 -4.51 12.76
C GLY A 260 -5.57 -3.47 12.91
N ILE A 261 -6.19 -3.06 11.81
CA ILE A 261 -7.35 -2.18 11.73
C ILE A 261 -8.60 -2.81 12.38
N LEU A 262 -8.85 -4.11 12.17
CA LEU A 262 -9.95 -4.86 12.77
C LEU A 262 -9.75 -5.05 14.28
N ALA A 263 -8.53 -5.33 14.73
CA ALA A 263 -8.14 -5.34 16.12
C ALA A 263 -8.24 -3.94 16.73
N ILE A 264 -8.11 -2.87 15.91
CA ILE A 264 -8.32 -1.47 16.32
C ILE A 264 -9.75 -1.11 16.70
N SER A 265 -10.70 -1.94 16.30
CA SER A 265 -12.13 -1.65 16.36
C SER A 265 -12.96 -2.59 17.23
N GLY A 266 -12.31 -3.54 17.93
CA GLY A 266 -12.87 -4.23 19.10
C GLY A 266 -12.61 -3.48 20.40
#